data_AF-A0A8K0CL96-F1
#
_entry.id   AF-A0A8K0CL96-F1
#
_cell.length_a   1.000
_cell.length_b   1.000
_cell.length_c   1.000
_cell.angle_alpha   90.00
_cell.angle_beta   90.00
_cell.angle_gamma   90.00
#
_symmetry.space_group_name_H-M   'P 1'
#
loop_
_entity.id
_entity.type
_entity.pdbx_description
1 polymer ?
#
loop_
_entity_poly.entity_id
_entity_poly.type
_entity_poly.pdbx_seq_one_letter_code
_entity_poly.pdbx_strand_id
1 'polypeptide(L)'
;MMRDVWVCHDLSGNLVSVTKLQQAALEIIFRKDQVLIKKGAKTVLTSQLVGNLFIAKMKIAAEAMMMHRRMGHSSKYLVSEICETCLKSKQTRLPFHKIPEEVKPKGYWRWF
;
A
#
# COMPACT_ATOMS: atom_id res chain seq x y z
N MET A 1 -1.76 -6.78 8.86
CA MET A 1 -1.86 -5.29 8.90
C MET A 1 -1.10 -4.80 10.12
N MET A 2 0.00 -4.04 9.95
CA MET A 2 0.63 -3.33 11.07
C MET A 2 -0.20 -2.08 11.39
N ARG A 3 -0.73 -1.96 12.61
CA ARG A 3 -1.75 -0.96 13.01
C ARG A 3 -1.16 0.27 13.72
N ASP A 4 0.15 0.47 13.65
CA ASP A 4 0.84 1.04 14.80
C ASP A 4 2.15 1.77 14.42
N VAL A 5 2.07 2.58 13.37
CA VAL A 5 3.19 3.33 12.78
C VAL A 5 3.03 4.82 13.09
N TRP A 6 4.03 5.42 13.73
CA TRP A 6 4.10 6.87 13.88
C TRP A 6 4.56 7.46 12.53
N VAL A 7 3.66 8.22 11.89
CA VAL A 7 3.97 8.94 10.66
C VAL A 7 4.53 10.30 11.07
N CYS A 8 5.83 10.50 10.85
CA CYS A 8 6.50 11.78 11.08
C CYS A 8 6.69 12.45 9.72
N HIS A 9 6.19 13.68 9.55
CA HIS A 9 6.21 14.37 8.26
C HIS A 9 7.62 14.82 7.82
N ASP A 10 8.57 14.93 8.75
CA ASP A 10 9.97 15.34 8.48
C ASP A 10 10.92 14.16 8.22
N LEU A 11 10.44 12.92 8.41
CA LEU A 11 11.17 11.72 8.04
C LEU A 11 10.58 11.18 6.75
N SER A 12 11.42 11.01 5.72
CA SER A 12 11.02 10.44 4.43
C SER A 12 10.59 8.95 4.51
N GLY A 13 10.56 8.35 5.71
CA GLY A 13 10.19 6.96 5.95
C GLY A 13 9.41 6.75 7.25
N ASN A 14 8.79 5.57 7.36
CA ASN A 14 8.04 5.15 8.54
C ASN A 14 8.97 4.77 9.70
N LEU A 15 8.63 5.19 10.92
CA LEU A 15 9.32 4.74 12.13
C LEU A 15 8.72 3.43 12.65
N VAL A 16 9.59 2.51 13.05
CA VAL A 16 9.21 1.21 13.63
C VAL A 16 9.78 1.11 15.04
N SER A 17 8.90 0.83 16.01
CA SER A 17 9.32 0.59 17.39
C SER A 17 9.98 -0.78 17.53
N VAL A 18 11.18 -0.79 18.12
CA VAL A 18 11.93 -2.00 18.50
C VAL A 18 11.09 -2.89 19.42
N THR A 19 10.38 -2.30 20.39
CA THR A 19 9.52 -3.04 21.32
C THR A 19 8.40 -3.80 20.59
N LYS A 20 7.78 -3.16 19.59
CA LYS A 20 6.73 -3.80 18.78
C LYS A 20 7.28 -4.97 17.95
N LEU A 21 8.51 -4.85 17.45
CA LEU A 21 9.18 -5.93 16.74
C LEU A 21 9.48 -7.11 17.68
N GLN A 22 9.94 -6.84 18.91
CA GLN A 22 10.16 -7.88 19.94
C GLN A 22 8.85 -8.59 20.32
N GLN A 23 7.76 -7.85 20.52
CA GLN A 23 6.43 -8.41 20.78
C GLN A 23 5.91 -9.30 19.63
N ALA A 24 6.35 -9.02 18.39
CA ALA A 24 6.06 -9.84 17.22
C ALA A 24 6.98 -11.08 17.09
N ALA A 25 7.71 -11.45 18.16
CA ALA A 25 8.67 -12.55 18.21
C ALA A 25 9.83 -12.39 17.19
N LEU A 26 10.28 -11.16 16.97
CA LEU A 26 11.48 -10.86 16.19
C LEU A 26 12.64 -10.52 17.12
N GLU A 27 13.80 -11.11 16.85
CA GLU A 27 15.05 -10.82 17.55
C GLU A 27 15.78 -9.69 16.81
N ILE A 28 16.29 -8.71 17.57
CA ILE A 28 16.90 -7.50 17.01
C ILE A 28 18.32 -7.40 17.54
N ILE A 29 19.29 -7.53 16.66
CA ILE A 29 20.72 -7.52 16.98
C ILE A 29 21.33 -6.25 16.42
N PHE A 30 21.65 -5.32 17.31
CA PHE A 30 22.38 -4.10 16.98
C PHE A 30 23.87 -4.40 16.85
N ARG A 31 24.46 -3.96 15.74
CA ARG A 31 25.90 -3.93 15.52
C ARG A 31 26.33 -2.48 15.26
N LYS A 32 27.64 -2.25 15.18
CA LYS A 32 28.23 -0.91 15.08
C LYS A 32 27.66 -0.07 13.91
N ASP A 33 27.34 -0.72 12.79
CA ASP A 33 26.97 -0.10 11.52
C ASP A 33 25.65 -0.62 10.92
N GLN A 34 25.03 -1.62 11.54
CA GLN A 34 23.83 -2.27 11.02
C GLN A 34 22.95 -2.86 12.13
N VAL A 35 21.67 -3.08 11.82
CA VAL A 35 20.77 -3.90 12.65
C VAL A 35 20.32 -5.11 11.85
N LEU A 36 20.41 -6.26 12.49
CA LEU A 36 19.89 -7.53 11.98
C LEU A 36 18.59 -7.84 12.70
N ILE A 37 17.50 -7.99 11.95
CA ILE A 37 16.21 -8.44 12.47
C ILE A 37 16.04 -9.90 12.06
N LYS A 38 15.89 -10.78 13.03
CA LYS A 38 15.77 -12.23 12.85
C LYS A 38 14.42 -12.73 13.33
N LYS A 39 13.98 -13.83 12.73
CA LYS A 39 12.86 -14.65 13.20
C LYS A 39 13.37 -16.09 13.30
N GLY A 40 13.72 -16.53 14.51
CA GLY A 40 14.46 -17.77 14.71
C GLY A 40 15.83 -17.74 14.00
N ALA A 41 16.16 -18.77 13.24
CA ALA A 41 17.45 -18.85 12.53
C ALA A 41 17.56 -17.93 11.28
N LYS A 42 16.45 -17.36 10.80
CA LYS A 42 16.41 -16.60 9.54
C LYS A 42 16.47 -15.10 9.78
N THR A 43 17.40 -14.42 9.12
CA THR A 43 17.39 -12.94 9.01
C THR A 43 16.26 -12.52 8.07
N VAL A 44 15.32 -11.73 8.58
CA VAL A 44 14.16 -11.24 7.82
C VAL A 44 14.37 -9.83 7.29
N LEU A 45 15.20 -9.02 7.96
CA LEU A 45 15.49 -7.66 7.53
C LEU A 45 16.86 -7.23 8.01
N THR A 46 17.54 -6.44 7.19
CA THR A 46 18.78 -5.75 7.55
C THR A 46 18.58 -4.25 7.41
N SER A 47 19.19 -3.50 8.31
CA SER A 47 19.25 -2.04 8.24
C SER A 47 20.70 -1.56 8.23
N GLN A 48 20.92 -0.37 7.68
CA GLN A 48 22.21 0.30 7.72
C GLN A 48 22.10 1.59 8.52
N LEU A 49 23.16 1.94 9.24
CA LEU A 49 23.27 3.22 9.92
C LEU A 49 23.49 4.33 8.89
N VAL A 50 22.59 5.30 8.85
CA VAL A 50 22.71 6.51 8.02
C VAL A 50 22.55 7.70 8.95
N GLY A 51 23.65 8.41 9.20
CA GLY A 51 23.71 9.43 10.23
C GLY A 51 23.52 8.82 11.62
N ASN A 52 22.41 9.16 12.28
CA ASN A 52 22.02 8.68 13.61
C ASN A 52 20.85 7.68 13.59
N LEU A 53 20.37 7.27 12.40
CA LEU A 53 19.22 6.39 12.26
C LEU A 53 19.56 5.12 11.49
N PHE A 54 18.99 4.01 11.96
CA PHE A 54 19.05 2.74 11.26
C PHE A 54 17.92 2.65 10.24
N ILE A 55 18.25 2.64 8.95
CA ILE A 55 17.28 2.63 7.87
C ILE A 55 17.21 1.22 7.26
N ALA A 56 16.00 0.65 7.26
CA ALA A 56 15.72 -0.61 6.60
C ALA A 56 14.84 -0.39 5.37
N LYS A 57 15.29 -0.89 4.21
CA LYS A 57 14.51 -0.82 2.96
C LYS A 57 13.63 -2.06 2.86
N MET A 58 12.33 -1.89 3.09
CA MET A 58 11.35 -2.96 2.90
C MET A 58 10.64 -2.79 1.57
N LYS A 59 10.71 -3.81 0.71
CA LYS A 59 9.77 -3.93 -0.40
C LYS A 59 8.46 -4.46 0.16
N ILE A 60 7.48 -3.58 0.36
CA ILE A 60 6.12 -4.02 0.68
C ILE A 60 5.55 -4.58 -0.62
N ALA A 61 5.54 -5.91 -0.75
CA ALA A 61 4.72 -6.56 -1.75
C ALA A 61 3.26 -6.36 -1.34
N ALA A 62 2.65 -5.28 -1.82
CA ALA A 62 1.24 -5.06 -1.62
C ALA A 62 0.50 -6.13 -2.42
N GLU A 63 -0.26 -6.96 -1.72
CA GLU A 63 -1.12 -7.96 -2.34
C GLU A 63 -2.00 -7.28 -3.39
N ALA A 64 -2.11 -7.86 -4.59
CA ALA A 64 -2.80 -7.22 -5.72
C ALA A 64 -4.22 -6.77 -5.33
N MET A 65 -4.91 -7.56 -4.50
CA MET A 65 -6.24 -7.25 -3.98
C MET A 65 -6.28 -6.00 -3.09
N MET A 66 -5.23 -5.78 -2.30
CA MET A 66 -5.11 -4.58 -1.47
C MET A 66 -4.89 -3.35 -2.33
N MET A 67 -4.04 -3.43 -3.36
CA MET A 67 -3.81 -2.32 -4.31
C MET A 67 -5.06 -2.01 -5.12
N HIS A 68 -5.75 -3.05 -5.61
CA HIS A 68 -7.02 -2.92 -6.32
C HIS A 68 -8.05 -2.14 -5.51
N ARG A 69 -8.22 -2.47 -4.22
CA ARG A 69 -9.14 -1.76 -3.31
C ARG A 69 -8.71 -0.32 -3.03
N ARG A 70 -7.43 -0.10 -2.70
CA ARG A 70 -6.91 1.24 -2.35
C ARG A 70 -6.94 2.22 -3.52
N MET A 71 -6.73 1.73 -4.73
CA MET A 71 -6.71 2.54 -5.94
C MET A 71 -8.09 2.65 -6.60
N GLY A 72 -9.15 2.48 -5.82
CA GLY A 72 -10.54 2.72 -6.26
C GLY A 72 -11.04 1.71 -7.28
N HIS A 73 -10.64 0.45 -7.18
CA HIS A 73 -11.08 -0.62 -8.09
C HIS A 73 -10.68 -0.41 -9.56
N SER A 74 -9.63 0.38 -9.80
CA SER A 74 -9.11 0.69 -11.13
C SER A 74 -8.69 -0.56 -11.90
N SER A 75 -9.00 -0.58 -13.21
CA SER A 75 -8.52 -1.59 -14.15
C SER A 75 -7.00 -1.60 -14.33
N LYS A 76 -6.27 -0.60 -13.81
CA LYS A 76 -4.80 -0.59 -13.78
C LYS A 76 -4.21 -1.58 -12.77
N TYR A 77 -4.97 -1.89 -11.72
CA TYR A 77 -4.57 -2.82 -10.66
C TYR A 77 -5.52 -4.01 -10.67
N LEU A 78 -5.34 -4.88 -11.67
CA LEU A 78 -6.15 -6.08 -11.84
C LEU A 78 -5.82 -7.11 -10.78
N VAL A 79 -6.84 -7.89 -10.43
CA VAL A 79 -6.79 -8.99 -9.49
C VAL A 79 -7.25 -10.25 -10.21
N SER A 80 -6.59 -11.37 -9.94
CA SER A 80 -6.99 -12.68 -10.45
C SER A 80 -8.30 -13.17 -9.82
N GLU A 81 -8.56 -12.74 -8.59
CA GLU A 81 -9.75 -13.09 -7.82
C GLU A 81 -10.90 -12.11 -8.09
N ILE A 82 -12.14 -12.60 -7.93
CA ILE A 82 -13.33 -11.78 -8.10
C ILE A 82 -13.43 -10.77 -6.95
N CYS A 83 -13.47 -9.48 -7.29
CA CYS A 83 -13.77 -8.43 -6.32
C CYS A 83 -15.29 -8.26 -6.16
N GLU A 84 -15.83 -8.54 -4.97
CA GLU A 84 -17.26 -8.38 -4.68
C GLU A 84 -17.79 -6.97 -4.95
N THR A 85 -17.02 -5.93 -4.59
CA THR A 85 -17.41 -4.53 -4.83
C THR A 85 -17.51 -4.24 -6.33
N CYS A 86 -16.54 -4.70 -7.12
CA CYS A 86 -16.58 -4.58 -8.57
C CYS A 86 -17.78 -5.33 -9.15
N LEU A 87 -18.02 -6.56 -8.69
CA LEU A 87 -19.12 -7.38 -9.17
C LEU A 87 -20.47 -6.71 -8.90
N LYS A 88 -20.71 -6.27 -7.66
CA LYS A 88 -21.93 -5.55 -7.26
C LYS A 88 -22.09 -4.26 -8.06
N SER A 89 -21.02 -3.46 -8.22
CA SER A 89 -21.07 -2.21 -9.00
C SER A 89 -21.39 -2.43 -10.48
N LYS A 90 -20.97 -3.55 -11.07
CA LYS A 90 -21.28 -3.90 -12.47
C LYS A 90 -22.68 -4.48 -12.61
N GLN A 91 -23.15 -5.20 -11.60
CA GLN A 91 -24.50 -5.79 -11.56
C GLN A 91 -25.58 -4.73 -11.31
N THR A 92 -25.28 -3.69 -10.51
CA THR A 92 -26.22 -2.59 -10.22
C THR A 92 -26.19 -1.46 -11.24
N ARG A 93 -25.27 -1.50 -12.22
CA ARG A 93 -25.34 -0.58 -13.35
C ARG A 93 -26.54 -0.97 -14.21
N LEU A 94 -27.58 -0.14 -14.13
CA LEU A 94 -28.63 -0.13 -15.14
C LEU A 94 -27.97 -0.07 -16.53
N PRO A 95 -28.46 -0.82 -17.52
CA PRO A 95 -27.96 -0.70 -18.87
C PRO A 95 -27.96 0.77 -19.27
N PHE A 96 -26.89 1.22 -19.94
CA PHE A 96 -26.81 2.59 -20.44
C PHE A 96 -28.05 2.85 -21.30
N HIS A 97 -28.97 3.66 -20.77
CA HIS A 97 -30.07 4.17 -21.57
C HIS A 97 -29.47 5.20 -22.52
N LYS A 98 -29.89 5.17 -23.79
CA LYS A 98 -29.48 6.20 -24.73
C LYS A 98 -30.01 7.54 -24.22
N ILE A 99 -29.09 8.43 -23.85
CA ILE A 99 -29.45 9.80 -23.48
C ILE A 99 -30.06 10.47 -24.73
N PRO A 100 -31.22 11.14 -24.62
CA PRO A 100 -31.80 11.87 -25.74
C PRO A 100 -30.81 12.89 -26.30
N GLU A 101 -30.80 13.08 -27.62
CA GLU A 101 -29.88 13.96 -28.36
C GLU A 101 -29.81 15.38 -27.76
N GLU A 102 -30.95 15.85 -27.25
CA GLU A 102 -31.16 17.17 -26.68
C GLU A 102 -30.37 17.42 -25.39
N VAL A 103 -30.17 16.37 -24.59
CA VAL A 103 -29.47 16.42 -23.29
C VAL A 103 -27.98 16.09 -23.43
N LYS A 104 -27.57 15.57 -24.60
CA LYS A 104 -26.16 15.33 -24.87
C LYS A 104 -25.46 16.70 -24.88
N PRO A 105 -24.35 16.85 -24.14
CA PRO A 105 -23.60 18.09 -24.16
C PRO A 105 -23.15 18.37 -25.59
N LYS A 106 -23.71 19.41 -26.20
CA LYS A 106 -23.25 19.94 -27.48
C LYS A 106 -21.84 20.47 -27.23
N GLY A 107 -20.85 19.75 -27.75
CA GLY A 107 -19.46 19.87 -27.35
C GLY A 107 -18.96 21.31 -27.23
N TYR A 108 -18.57 21.70 -26.01
CA TYR A 108 -17.61 22.77 -25.78
C TYR A 108 -16.41 22.17 -25.05
N TRP A 109 -15.67 21.32 -25.77
CA TRP A 109 -14.29 20.99 -25.40
C TRP A 109 -13.37 21.96 -26.13
N ARG A 110 -13.29 23.20 -25.63
CA ARG A 110 -12.24 24.13 -26.01
C ARG A 110 -11.10 23.88 -25.02
N TRP A 111 -10.17 23.01 -25.41
CA TRP A 111 -8.90 22.86 -24.70
C TRP A 111 -8.10 24.14 -24.94
N PHE A 112 -7.93 24.95 -23.89
CA PHE A 112 -6.83 25.88 -23.71
C PHE A 112 -6.09 25.47 -22.44
#